data_AF-A0A3N0GJ09-F1
#
_entry.id   AF-A0A3N0GJ09-F1
#
_cell.length_a   1.000
_cell.length_b   1.000
_cell.length_c   1.000
_cell.angle_alpha   90.00
_cell.angle_beta   90.00
_cell.angle_gamma   90.00
#
_symmetry.space_group_name_H-M   'P 1'
#
loop_
_entity.id
_entity.type
_entity.pdbx_description
1 polymer ?
#
loop_
_entity_poly.entity_id
_entity_poly.type
_entity_poly.pdbx_seq_one_letter_code
_entity_poly.pdbx_strand_id
1 'polypeptide(L)'
;MASRKADWSKRTANKTAGTTVSVADVVTMPTTPDVVWNRLENVPLVASCLPGLDPATLVAVGPNAFSARMTNTVMGISAHWDLSATINPEPDLRVLNVVLKGDDSRLNMKLDGIAVVHVRPDDTGRALLDYTANLRVDGSMAAMGGPVIRSILGDAIAQFVAVVGGQDRVRRSLFARLRERAADWWARVTRKTRTSMATKGTP
;
A
#
# COMPACT_ATOMS: atom_id res chain seq x y z
N MET A 1 3.22 14.39 -52.82
CA MET A 1 2.89 13.58 -51.63
C MET A 1 3.72 14.08 -50.45
N ALA A 2 3.12 14.79 -49.50
CA ALA A 2 3.80 15.26 -48.30
C ALA A 2 3.04 14.74 -47.07
N SER A 3 3.72 13.90 -46.29
CA SER A 3 3.18 13.27 -45.08
C SER A 3 3.06 14.32 -43.96
N ARG A 4 1.83 14.59 -43.52
CA ARG A 4 1.56 15.41 -42.33
C ARG A 4 1.96 14.58 -41.09
N LYS A 5 3.13 14.88 -40.52
CA LYS A 5 3.47 14.41 -39.17
C LYS A 5 2.47 15.04 -38.19
N ALA A 6 1.71 14.19 -37.48
CA ALA A 6 0.86 14.65 -36.40
C ALA A 6 1.76 15.25 -35.30
N ASP A 7 1.56 16.54 -35.03
CA ASP A 7 2.21 17.26 -33.94
C ASP A 7 1.53 16.87 -32.61
N TRP A 8 2.19 15.97 -31.87
CA TRP A 8 1.72 15.48 -30.57
C TRP A 8 1.93 16.49 -29.42
N SER A 9 2.52 17.67 -29.68
CA SER A 9 2.85 18.65 -28.63
C SER A 9 1.66 19.40 -28.04
N LYS A 10 0.43 19.20 -28.56
CA LYS A 10 -0.76 20.00 -28.19
C LYS A 10 -1.85 19.27 -27.41
N ARG A 11 -1.59 18.07 -26.86
CA ARG A 11 -2.45 17.49 -25.80
C ARG A 11 -1.91 17.83 -24.42
N THR A 12 -2.06 19.09 -24.00
CA THR A 12 -1.97 19.46 -22.58
C THR A 12 -3.24 19.03 -21.87
N ALA A 13 -3.40 17.72 -21.68
CA ALA A 13 -4.19 17.22 -20.55
C ALA A 13 -3.37 17.56 -19.29
N ASN A 14 -3.99 18.28 -18.36
CA ASN A 14 -3.38 18.71 -17.11
C ASN A 14 -2.71 17.51 -16.42
N LYS A 15 -1.38 17.40 -16.51
CA LYS A 15 -0.64 16.25 -15.96
C LYS A 15 -0.53 16.47 -14.46
N THR A 16 -1.51 15.98 -13.72
CA THR A 16 -1.50 16.04 -12.25
C THR A 16 -0.16 15.50 -11.74
N ALA A 17 0.50 16.26 -10.88
CA ALA A 17 1.80 15.88 -10.32
C ALA A 17 1.69 14.50 -9.65
N GLY A 18 2.69 13.65 -9.89
CA GLY A 18 2.82 12.35 -9.22
C GLY A 18 3.85 12.43 -8.11
N THR A 19 3.65 11.66 -7.05
CA THR A 19 4.60 11.52 -5.95
C THR A 19 5.20 10.12 -5.98
N THR A 20 6.52 10.03 -5.93
CA THR A 20 7.25 8.76 -5.90
C THR A 20 7.99 8.61 -4.57
N VAL A 21 7.89 7.42 -3.99
CA VAL A 21 8.55 7.05 -2.74
C VAL A 21 9.27 5.73 -2.94
N SER A 22 10.51 5.68 -2.49
CA SER A 22 11.34 4.47 -2.51
C SER A 22 11.77 4.11 -1.08
N VAL A 23 11.78 2.81 -0.78
CA VAL A 23 12.25 2.24 0.47
C VAL A 23 13.12 1.03 0.14
N ALA A 24 14.20 0.85 0.90
CA ALA A 24 15.04 -0.33 0.85
C ALA A 24 15.56 -0.61 2.26
N ASP A 25 15.67 -1.89 2.62
CA ASP A 25 16.23 -2.32 3.91
C ASP A 25 16.64 -3.80 3.86
N VAL A 26 17.44 -4.21 4.85
CA VAL A 26 17.80 -5.61 5.09
C VAL A 26 17.46 -5.95 6.53
N VAL A 27 16.58 -6.92 6.72
CA VAL A 27 16.10 -7.31 8.06
C VAL A 27 16.46 -8.76 8.35
N THR A 28 17.02 -9.02 9.52
CA THR A 28 17.22 -10.39 10.01
C THR A 28 15.92 -10.97 10.55
N MET A 29 15.52 -12.13 10.06
CA MET A 29 14.33 -12.84 10.46
C MET A 29 14.60 -13.83 11.59
N PRO A 30 13.65 -14.08 12.48
CA PRO A 30 13.79 -15.04 13.58
C PRO A 30 13.60 -16.50 13.14
N THR A 31 13.78 -16.80 11.85
CA THR A 31 13.51 -18.12 11.27
C THR A 31 14.44 -18.39 10.08
N THR A 32 14.35 -19.58 9.49
CA THR A 32 15.23 -19.99 8.39
C THR A 32 14.79 -19.38 7.05
N PRO A 33 15.71 -19.26 6.08
CA PRO A 33 15.39 -18.82 4.73
C PRO A 33 14.24 -19.59 4.06
N ASP A 34 14.16 -20.91 4.26
CA ASP A 34 13.13 -21.76 3.65
C ASP A 34 11.73 -21.45 4.18
N VAL A 35 11.63 -21.20 5.50
CA VAL A 35 10.36 -20.82 6.13
C VAL A 35 9.90 -19.45 5.65
N VAL A 36 10.82 -18.49 5.52
CA VAL A 36 10.52 -17.16 4.96
C VAL A 36 10.04 -17.28 3.52
N TRP A 37 10.76 -18.04 2.68
CA TRP A 37 10.43 -18.22 1.28
C TRP A 37 9.03 -18.83 1.09
N ASN A 38 8.72 -19.91 1.81
CA ASN A 38 7.40 -20.55 1.76
C ASN A 38 6.27 -19.58 2.16
N ARG A 39 6.53 -18.63 3.06
CA ARG A 39 5.55 -17.61 3.46
C ARG A 39 5.39 -16.51 2.40
N LEU A 40 6.46 -16.15 1.69
CA LEU A 40 6.40 -15.20 0.58
C LEU A 40 5.57 -15.74 -0.58
N GLU A 41 5.60 -17.05 -0.82
CA GLU A 41 4.77 -17.72 -1.85
C GLU A 41 3.29 -17.80 -1.45
N ASN A 42 2.96 -17.62 -0.17
CA ASN A 42 1.58 -17.59 0.30
C ASN A 42 0.94 -16.22 0.05
N VAL A 43 0.35 -16.04 -1.14
CA VAL A 43 -0.24 -14.77 -1.57
C VAL A 43 -1.32 -14.24 -0.61
N PRO A 44 -2.29 -15.03 -0.10
CA PRO A 44 -3.22 -14.56 0.93
C PRO A 44 -2.53 -14.02 2.19
N LEU A 45 -1.46 -14.68 2.64
CA LEU A 45 -0.67 -14.24 3.79
C LEU A 45 0.01 -12.89 3.50
N VAL A 46 0.67 -12.74 2.35
CA VAL A 46 1.33 -11.49 1.96
C VAL A 46 0.31 -10.36 1.75
N ALA A 47 -0.81 -10.64 1.08
CA ALA A 47 -1.88 -9.67 0.85
C ALA A 47 -2.50 -9.15 2.15
N SER A 48 -2.54 -9.97 3.21
CA SER A 48 -3.02 -9.55 4.53
C SER A 48 -2.21 -8.39 5.14
N CYS A 49 -1.00 -8.15 4.63
CA CYS A 49 -0.11 -7.08 5.08
C CYS A 49 -0.49 -5.71 4.51
N LEU A 50 -1.35 -5.67 3.49
CA LEU A 50 -1.82 -4.43 2.87
C LEU A 50 -2.94 -3.82 3.74
N PRO A 51 -2.74 -2.61 4.30
CA PRO A 51 -3.77 -1.95 5.09
C PRO A 51 -5.03 -1.72 4.25
N GLY A 52 -6.19 -2.07 4.82
CA GLY A 52 -7.50 -1.84 4.22
C GLY A 52 -7.86 -2.75 3.04
N LEU A 53 -7.03 -3.74 2.72
CA LEU A 53 -7.38 -4.78 1.74
C LEU A 53 -8.56 -5.61 2.28
N ASP A 54 -9.52 -5.93 1.40
CA ASP A 54 -10.61 -6.84 1.69
C ASP A 54 -10.23 -8.27 1.25
N PRO A 55 -9.94 -9.19 2.19
CA PRO A 55 -9.52 -10.55 1.86
C PRO A 55 -10.56 -11.33 1.05
N ALA A 56 -11.85 -11.00 1.19
CA ALA A 56 -12.91 -11.68 0.46
C ALA A 56 -12.91 -11.34 -1.04
N THR A 57 -12.20 -10.29 -1.44
CA THR A 57 -12.09 -9.85 -2.83
C THR A 57 -10.81 -10.30 -3.51
N LEU A 58 -9.89 -10.92 -2.77
CA LEU A 58 -8.63 -11.42 -3.32
C LEU A 58 -8.91 -12.65 -4.19
N VAL A 59 -8.63 -12.52 -5.48
CA VAL A 59 -8.83 -13.58 -6.47
C VAL A 59 -7.63 -13.70 -7.40
N ALA A 60 -7.28 -14.94 -7.76
CA ALA A 60 -6.33 -15.19 -8.84
C ALA A 60 -7.02 -14.97 -10.19
N VAL A 61 -6.41 -14.16 -11.05
CA VAL A 61 -6.90 -13.85 -12.41
C VAL A 61 -5.97 -14.39 -13.50
N GLY A 62 -4.90 -15.09 -13.11
CA GLY A 62 -3.95 -15.77 -13.97
C GLY A 62 -2.88 -16.50 -13.13
N PRO A 63 -1.92 -17.20 -13.76
CA PRO A 63 -0.92 -18.03 -13.05
C PRO A 63 -0.14 -17.28 -11.96
N ASN A 64 0.12 -16.00 -12.18
CA ASN A 64 0.92 -15.13 -11.32
C ASN A 64 0.25 -13.77 -11.14
N ALA A 65 -1.05 -13.68 -11.40
CA ALA A 65 -1.79 -12.43 -11.44
C ALA A 65 -2.98 -12.47 -10.48
N PHE A 66 -3.13 -11.42 -9.69
CA PHE A 66 -4.14 -11.32 -8.64
C PHE A 66 -4.89 -10.01 -8.73
N SER A 67 -6.17 -10.03 -8.35
CA SER A 67 -7.00 -8.84 -8.21
C SER A 67 -7.56 -8.79 -6.80
N ALA A 68 -7.68 -7.59 -6.22
CA ALA A 68 -8.32 -7.38 -4.93
C ALA A 68 -8.87 -5.95 -4.82
N ARG A 69 -9.72 -5.71 -3.83
CA ARG A 69 -10.16 -4.37 -3.44
C ARG A 69 -9.50 -3.94 -2.15
N MET A 70 -9.15 -2.66 -2.07
CA MET A 70 -8.57 -2.05 -0.88
C MET A 70 -9.22 -0.70 -0.61
N THR A 71 -9.65 -0.47 0.64
CA THR A 71 -10.21 0.82 1.07
C THR A 71 -9.36 1.45 2.13
N ASN A 72 -8.78 2.61 1.83
CA ASN A 72 -7.93 3.35 2.74
C ASN A 72 -8.44 4.78 2.95
N THR A 73 -8.55 5.18 4.21
CA THR A 73 -8.90 6.56 4.58
C THR A 73 -7.67 7.26 5.13
N VAL A 74 -7.24 8.32 4.45
CA VAL A 74 -6.10 9.14 4.85
C VAL A 74 -6.54 10.59 4.88
N MET A 75 -6.38 11.25 6.04
CA MET A 75 -6.72 12.68 6.21
C MET A 75 -8.15 13.04 5.77
N GLY A 76 -9.11 12.14 5.97
CA GLY A 76 -10.53 12.34 5.57
C GLY A 76 -10.84 12.01 4.11
N ILE A 77 -9.85 11.66 3.30
CA ILE A 77 -10.03 11.17 1.93
C ILE A 77 -10.09 9.65 1.98
N SER A 78 -11.23 9.07 1.58
CA SER A 78 -11.39 7.62 1.43
C SER A 78 -11.16 7.22 -0.03
N ALA A 79 -10.09 6.48 -0.25
CA ALA A 79 -9.72 5.87 -1.51
C ALA A 79 -10.24 4.43 -1.58
N HIS A 80 -10.86 4.07 -2.69
CA HIS A 80 -11.36 2.72 -2.99
C HIS A 80 -10.60 2.21 -4.21
N TRP A 81 -9.62 1.37 -3.96
CA TRP A 81 -8.69 0.87 -4.96
C TRP A 81 -9.19 -0.45 -5.52
N ASP A 82 -9.26 -0.54 -6.84
CA ASP A 82 -9.19 -1.79 -7.56
C ASP A 82 -7.70 -2.10 -7.81
N LEU A 83 -7.18 -3.10 -7.11
CA LEU A 83 -5.78 -3.51 -7.17
C LEU A 83 -5.59 -4.67 -8.15
N SER A 84 -4.49 -4.62 -8.90
CA SER A 84 -3.97 -5.76 -9.64
C SER A 84 -2.50 -5.98 -9.31
N ALA A 85 -2.11 -7.22 -9.01
CA ALA A 85 -0.73 -7.57 -8.74
C ALA A 85 -0.24 -8.64 -9.72
N THR A 86 1.03 -8.56 -10.12
CA THR A 86 1.75 -9.63 -10.80
C THR A 86 2.94 -10.03 -9.94
N ILE A 87 3.08 -11.32 -9.65
CA ILE A 87 4.08 -11.88 -8.75
C ILE A 87 4.94 -12.86 -9.54
N ASN A 88 6.22 -12.58 -9.68
CA ASN A 88 7.16 -13.42 -10.43
C ASN A 88 8.22 -13.96 -9.46
N PRO A 89 8.02 -15.17 -8.93
CA PRO A 89 9.01 -15.84 -8.09
C PRO A 89 10.14 -16.43 -8.93
N GLU A 90 11.36 -16.38 -8.39
CA GLU A 90 12.57 -17.05 -8.88
C GLU A 90 13.12 -17.94 -7.75
N PRO A 91 12.57 -19.15 -7.55
CA PRO A 91 12.84 -19.97 -6.37
C PRO A 91 14.32 -20.34 -6.19
N ASP A 92 15.03 -20.60 -7.28
CA ASP A 92 16.46 -20.94 -7.27
C ASP A 92 17.33 -19.80 -6.72
N LEU A 93 16.89 -18.56 -6.92
CA LEU A 93 17.54 -17.35 -6.43
C LEU A 93 16.90 -16.83 -5.13
N ARG A 94 15.75 -17.38 -4.73
CA ARG A 94 14.90 -16.87 -3.65
C ARG A 94 14.61 -15.38 -3.79
N VAL A 95 14.33 -14.98 -5.02
CA VAL A 95 13.96 -13.61 -5.40
C VAL A 95 12.48 -13.57 -5.77
N LEU A 96 11.75 -12.63 -5.19
CA LEU A 96 10.34 -12.38 -5.51
C LEU A 96 10.20 -10.97 -6.09
N ASN A 97 9.78 -10.90 -7.35
CA ASN A 97 9.46 -9.63 -8.01
C ASN A 97 7.94 -9.41 -7.99
N VAL A 98 7.52 -8.23 -7.55
CA VAL A 98 6.11 -7.87 -7.47
C VAL A 98 5.86 -6.57 -8.22
N VAL A 99 4.90 -6.57 -9.13
CA VAL A 99 4.35 -5.36 -9.75
C VAL A 99 2.93 -5.18 -9.23
N LEU A 100 2.66 -4.05 -8.59
CA LEU A 100 1.35 -3.69 -8.06
C LEU A 100 0.81 -2.51 -8.86
N LYS A 101 -0.46 -2.56 -9.23
CA LYS A 101 -1.19 -1.42 -9.77
C LYS A 101 -2.47 -1.21 -8.98
N GLY A 102 -2.91 0.03 -8.88
CA GLY A 102 -4.18 0.39 -8.28
C GLY A 102 -4.82 1.56 -9.00
N ASP A 103 -6.14 1.54 -9.08
CA ASP A 103 -6.94 2.64 -9.62
C ASP A 103 -8.10 2.96 -8.67
N ASP A 104 -8.32 4.25 -8.39
CA ASP A 104 -9.58 4.78 -7.87
C ASP A 104 -10.09 5.80 -8.89
N SER A 105 -10.88 5.31 -9.83
CA SER A 105 -11.45 6.10 -10.93
C SER A 105 -12.31 7.27 -10.45
N ARG A 106 -12.98 7.14 -9.30
CA ARG A 106 -13.85 8.19 -8.73
C ARG A 106 -13.03 9.41 -8.29
N LEU A 107 -11.84 9.19 -7.76
CA LEU A 107 -10.93 10.25 -7.34
C LEU A 107 -9.82 10.54 -8.37
N ASN A 108 -9.85 9.85 -9.53
CA ASN A 108 -8.81 9.92 -10.56
C ASN A 108 -7.41 9.71 -9.97
N MET A 109 -7.26 8.67 -9.15
CA MET A 109 -5.99 8.31 -8.51
C MET A 109 -5.44 7.02 -9.10
N LYS A 110 -4.13 6.98 -9.28
CA LYS A 110 -3.42 5.79 -9.75
C LYS A 110 -2.27 5.46 -8.83
N LEU A 111 -1.99 4.18 -8.72
CA LEU A 111 -0.90 3.62 -7.94
C LEU A 111 -0.13 2.66 -8.84
N ASP A 112 1.19 2.83 -8.91
CA ASP A 112 2.11 1.92 -9.57
C ASP A 112 3.23 1.58 -8.58
N GLY A 113 3.38 0.30 -8.26
CA GLY A 113 4.34 -0.23 -7.31
C GLY A 113 5.21 -1.29 -7.95
N ILE A 114 6.50 -1.27 -7.65
CA ILE A 114 7.43 -2.35 -7.96
C ILE A 114 8.19 -2.68 -6.69
N ALA A 115 8.21 -3.96 -6.31
CA ALA A 115 8.99 -4.44 -5.19
C ALA A 115 9.83 -5.65 -5.62
N VAL A 116 11.03 -5.74 -5.04
CA VAL A 116 11.92 -6.89 -5.18
C VAL A 116 12.30 -7.32 -3.77
N VAL A 117 12.17 -8.61 -3.50
CA VAL A 117 12.51 -9.23 -2.21
C VAL A 117 13.48 -10.36 -2.46
N HIS A 118 14.54 -10.44 -1.69
CA HIS A 118 15.56 -11.48 -1.76
C HIS A 118 15.78 -12.09 -0.37
N VAL A 119 15.73 -13.41 -0.29
CA VAL A 119 15.93 -14.16 0.95
C VAL A 119 17.26 -14.90 0.90
N ARG A 120 18.19 -14.55 1.80
CA ARG A 120 19.50 -15.19 1.90
C ARG A 120 19.79 -15.62 3.35
N PRO A 121 20.65 -16.63 3.59
CA PRO A 121 21.08 -16.95 4.94
C PRO A 121 22.00 -15.85 5.53
N ASP A 122 21.95 -15.68 6.86
CA ASP A 122 23.01 -15.03 7.65
C ASP A 122 24.04 -16.08 8.13
N ASP A 123 25.11 -15.60 8.77
CA ASP A 123 26.19 -16.45 9.30
C ASP A 123 25.74 -17.42 10.40
N THR A 124 24.52 -17.24 10.93
CA THR A 124 23.91 -18.10 11.97
C THR A 124 22.85 -19.06 11.41
N GLY A 125 22.62 -19.05 10.08
CA GLY A 125 21.60 -19.86 9.42
C GLY A 125 20.18 -19.30 9.47
N ARG A 126 19.99 -18.07 9.99
CA ARG A 126 18.71 -17.35 9.93
C ARG A 126 18.54 -16.67 8.59
N ALA A 127 17.32 -16.27 8.24
CA ALA A 127 17.09 -15.52 7.02
C ALA A 127 17.44 -14.04 7.17
N LEU A 128 18.03 -13.47 6.13
CA LEU A 128 18.09 -12.04 5.85
C LEU A 128 17.08 -11.78 4.72
N LEU A 129 16.13 -10.90 5.00
CA LEU A 129 15.17 -10.41 4.04
C LEU A 129 15.65 -9.04 3.53
N ASP A 130 16.23 -9.04 2.34
CA ASP A 130 16.60 -7.84 1.61
C ASP A 130 15.42 -7.43 0.72
N TYR A 131 14.98 -6.19 0.81
CA TYR A 131 13.89 -5.73 -0.04
C TYR A 131 14.10 -4.31 -0.53
N THR A 132 13.57 -4.06 -1.72
CA THR A 132 13.39 -2.73 -2.29
C THR A 132 11.93 -2.58 -2.72
N ALA A 133 11.38 -1.38 -2.54
CA ALA A 133 10.04 -1.04 -2.98
C ALA A 133 10.02 0.39 -3.53
N ASN A 134 9.45 0.56 -4.71
CA ASN A 134 9.21 1.83 -5.37
C ASN A 134 7.72 1.98 -5.60
N LEU A 135 7.15 3.06 -5.08
CA LEU A 135 5.73 3.36 -5.20
C LEU A 135 5.55 4.74 -5.82
N ARG A 136 4.83 4.80 -6.93
CA ARG A 136 4.33 6.04 -7.54
C ARG A 136 2.84 6.14 -7.29
N VAL A 137 2.42 7.31 -6.86
CA VAL A 137 1.01 7.68 -6.70
C VAL A 137 0.75 8.93 -7.53
N ASP A 138 -0.28 8.86 -8.37
CA ASP A 138 -0.77 9.97 -9.19
C ASP A 138 -2.16 10.44 -8.71
N GLY A 139 -2.55 11.65 -9.11
CA GLY A 139 -3.88 12.20 -8.82
C GLY A 139 -3.94 12.96 -7.48
N SER A 140 -5.13 13.08 -6.89
CA SER A 140 -5.35 13.86 -5.67
C SER A 140 -4.53 13.36 -4.48
N MET A 141 -4.20 12.07 -4.42
CA MET A 141 -3.39 11.49 -3.35
C MET A 141 -1.92 11.92 -3.43
N ALA A 142 -1.42 12.26 -4.62
CA ALA A 142 -0.05 12.76 -4.78
C ALA A 142 0.17 14.08 -4.02
N ALA A 143 -0.89 14.90 -3.89
CA ALA A 143 -0.86 16.17 -3.15
C ALA A 143 -0.63 16.01 -1.64
N MET A 144 -0.82 14.81 -1.07
CA MET A 144 -0.49 14.54 0.33
C MET A 144 1.02 14.56 0.60
N GLY A 145 1.83 14.45 -0.46
CA GLY A 145 3.28 14.52 -0.39
C GLY A 145 3.96 13.21 0.02
N GLY A 146 5.26 13.14 -0.25
CA GLY A 146 6.10 11.96 -0.01
C GLY A 146 6.11 11.45 1.43
N PRO A 147 6.15 12.31 2.47
CA PRO A 147 6.18 11.83 3.86
C PRO A 147 4.97 11.01 4.29
N VAL A 148 3.75 11.41 3.89
CA VAL A 148 2.52 10.68 4.21
C VAL A 148 2.49 9.33 3.50
N ILE A 149 2.81 9.31 2.20
CA ILE A 149 2.89 8.07 1.41
C ILE A 149 3.95 7.13 1.99
N ARG A 150 5.12 7.65 2.38
CA ARG A 150 6.19 6.88 3.03
C ARG A 150 5.73 6.29 4.36
N SER A 151 4.93 7.00 5.15
CA SER A 151 4.38 6.46 6.39
C SER A 151 3.45 5.28 6.15
N ILE A 152 2.57 5.36 5.14
CA ILE A 152 1.65 4.26 4.79
C ILE A 152 2.43 3.04 4.29
N LEU A 153 3.41 3.27 3.41
CA LEU A 153 4.28 2.22 2.91
C LEU A 153 5.10 1.58 4.05
N GLY A 154 5.60 2.38 4.98
CA GLY A 154 6.31 1.90 6.17
C GLY A 154 5.46 0.98 7.05
N ASP A 155 4.18 1.32 7.27
CA ASP A 155 3.26 0.47 8.03
C ASP A 155 3.00 -0.86 7.33
N ALA A 156 2.81 -0.86 6.00
CA ALA A 156 2.64 -2.08 5.21
C ALA A 156 3.89 -2.97 5.25
N ILE A 157 5.08 -2.38 5.13
CA ILE A 157 6.37 -3.09 5.20
C ILE A 157 6.60 -3.68 6.58
N ALA A 158 6.31 -2.93 7.65
CA ALA A 158 6.43 -3.43 9.02
C ALA A 158 5.51 -4.63 9.26
N GLN A 159 4.30 -4.59 8.71
CA GLN A 159 3.37 -5.70 8.79
C GLN A 159 3.86 -6.92 7.98
N PHE A 160 4.36 -6.68 6.78
CA PHE A 160 4.96 -7.69 5.91
C PHE A 160 6.12 -8.42 6.57
N VAL A 161 7.11 -7.68 7.11
CA VAL A 161 8.28 -8.23 7.80
C VAL A 161 7.86 -9.14 8.96
N ALA A 162 6.91 -8.70 9.77
CA ALA A 162 6.49 -9.46 10.94
C ALA A 162 5.70 -10.73 10.57
N VAL A 163 4.77 -10.64 9.60
CA VAL A 163 3.97 -11.78 9.13
C VAL A 163 4.87 -12.84 8.47
N VAL A 164 5.77 -12.41 7.59
CA VAL A 164 6.73 -13.31 6.92
C VAL A 164 7.76 -13.87 7.93
N GLY A 165 8.14 -13.07 8.93
CA GLY A 165 8.96 -13.52 10.06
C GLY A 165 8.26 -14.53 10.98
N GLY A 166 6.93 -14.68 10.88
CA GLY A 166 6.15 -15.64 11.68
C GLY A 166 5.79 -15.12 13.06
N GLN A 167 5.74 -13.80 13.22
CA GLN A 167 5.23 -13.19 14.43
C GLN A 167 3.71 -13.09 14.34
N ASP A 168 3.01 -13.83 15.21
CA ASP A 168 1.55 -14.04 15.16
C ASP A 168 0.70 -12.78 15.43
N ARG A 169 1.30 -11.62 15.67
CA ARG A 169 0.57 -10.34 15.75
C ARG A 169 1.48 -9.18 15.40
N VAL A 170 1.14 -8.49 14.31
CA VAL A 170 1.55 -7.08 14.19
C VAL A 170 0.64 -6.26 15.07
N ARG A 171 1.24 -5.58 16.05
CA ARG A 171 0.65 -4.51 16.85
C ARG A 171 -0.26 -3.65 15.94
N ARG A 172 -1.50 -3.40 16.37
CA ARG A 172 -2.44 -2.45 15.71
C ARG A 172 -1.67 -1.29 15.10
N SER A 173 -1.78 -1.12 13.78
CA SER A 173 -1.02 -0.11 13.03
C SER A 173 -1.17 1.27 13.67
N LEU A 174 -0.14 2.11 13.54
CA LEU A 174 -0.22 3.49 14.00
C LEU A 174 -1.38 4.21 13.32
N PHE A 175 -1.70 3.85 12.07
CA PHE A 175 -2.90 4.31 11.37
C PHE A 175 -4.21 3.82 12.00
N ALA A 176 -4.30 2.59 12.49
CA ALA A 176 -5.50 2.13 13.21
C ALA A 176 -5.73 2.99 14.48
N ARG A 177 -4.66 3.32 15.20
CA ARG A 177 -4.70 4.18 16.40
C ARG A 177 -4.96 5.66 16.07
N LEU A 178 -4.38 6.17 14.98
CA LEU A 178 -4.64 7.53 14.49
C LEU A 178 -6.06 7.68 13.96
N ARG A 179 -6.62 6.64 13.32
CA ARG A 179 -8.02 6.60 12.87
C ARG A 179 -8.98 6.63 14.04
N GLU A 180 -8.72 5.88 15.10
CA GLU A 180 -9.49 5.96 16.36
C GLU A 180 -9.42 7.37 16.96
N ARG A 181 -8.22 7.97 17.05
CA ARG A 181 -8.05 9.34 17.58
C ARG A 181 -8.68 10.42 16.72
N ALA A 182 -8.62 10.29 15.39
CA ALA A 182 -9.24 11.22 14.46
C ALA A 182 -10.76 11.10 14.46
N ALA A 183 -11.29 9.87 14.56
CA ALA A 183 -12.73 9.62 14.74
C ALA A 183 -13.24 10.17 16.08
N ASP A 184 -12.48 9.97 17.17
CA ASP A 184 -12.79 10.52 18.50
C ASP A 184 -12.70 12.05 18.54
N TRP A 185 -11.76 12.64 17.79
CA TRP A 185 -11.65 14.10 17.66
C TRP A 185 -12.83 14.66 16.85
N TRP A 186 -13.18 14.06 15.71
CA TRP A 186 -14.34 14.45 14.90
C TRP A 186 -15.69 14.24 15.62
N ALA A 187 -15.85 13.16 16.38
CA ALA A 187 -17.03 12.93 17.22
C ALA A 187 -17.16 13.99 18.33
N ARG A 188 -16.03 14.49 18.86
CA ARG A 188 -16.03 15.60 19.82
C ARG A 188 -16.35 16.95 19.17
N VAL A 189 -15.81 17.21 17.98
CA VAL A 189 -16.08 18.44 17.20
C VAL A 189 -17.57 18.51 16.81
N THR A 190 -18.13 17.42 16.29
CA THR A 190 -19.56 17.36 15.88
C THR A 190 -20.54 17.45 17.06
N ARG A 191 -20.17 16.90 18.22
CA ARG A 191 -20.96 17.02 19.46
C ARG A 191 -20.97 18.46 19.98
N LYS A 192 -19.85 19.18 19.89
CA LYS A 192 -19.73 20.60 20.32
C LYS A 192 -20.56 21.55 19.45
N THR A 193 -20.70 21.28 18.15
CA THR A 193 -21.60 22.04 17.25
C THR A 193 -23.09 21.81 17.55
N ARG A 194 -23.47 20.62 18.03
CA ARG A 194 -24.89 20.32 18.31
C ARG A 194 -25.38 20.94 19.62
N THR A 195 -24.51 21.05 20.63
CA THR A 195 -24.85 21.70 21.91
C THR A 195 -24.93 23.23 21.81
N SER A 196 -24.27 23.85 20.82
CA SER A 196 -24.34 25.30 20.59
C SER A 196 -25.62 25.77 19.90
N MET A 197 -26.38 24.88 19.26
CA MET A 197 -27.66 25.22 18.60
C MET A 197 -28.89 25.02 19.50
N ALA A 198 -28.75 24.31 20.63
CA ALA A 198 -29.86 24.06 21.55
C ALA A 198 -30.10 25.19 22.57
N THR A 199 -29.23 26.22 22.63
CA THR A 199 -29.35 27.35 23.57
C THR A 199 -29.71 28.68 22.91
N LYS A 200 -30.00 28.70 21.59
CA LYS A 200 -30.55 29.86 20.89
C LYS A 200 -31.90 29.52 20.29
N GLY A 201 -32.91 29.44 21.14
CA GLY A 201 -34.27 29.17 20.66
C GLY A 201 -35.29 29.04 21.78
N THR A 202 -35.51 30.11 22.54
CA THR A 202 -36.83 30.32 23.15
C THR A 202 -37.07 31.84 23.26
N PRO A 203 -38.19 32.37 22.72
CA PRO A 203 -38.57 33.77 22.87
C PRO A 203 -38.91 34.14 24.31
#